data_AF-A0A3M2GWJ9-F1
#
_entry.id   AF-A0A3M2GWJ9-F1
#
_cell.length_a   1.000
_cell.length_b   1.000
_cell.length_c   1.000
_cell.angle_alpha   90.00
_cell.angle_beta   90.00
_cell.angle_gamma   90.00
#
_symmetry.space_group_name_H-M   'P 1'
#
loop_
_entity.id
_entity.type
_entity.pdbx_description
1 polymer ?
#
loop_
_entity_poly.entity_id
_entity_poly.type
_entity_poly.pdbx_seq_one_letter_code
_entity_poly.pdbx_strand_id
1 'polypeptide(L)'
;LCMGNQARVAANSTVVSTSTRNFPNRLGDGANVYLASAELAAVASILGKLPTVEEYMVYAKDIDSMAGDIYRYLSFDQIADFREAAANAKIPLVPA
;
A
#
# COMPACT_ATOMS: atom_id res chain seq x y z
N LEU A 1 3.14 -11.12 -0.90
CA LEU A 1 2.26 -11.48 0.23
C LEU A 1 0.78 -11.54 -0.16
N CYS A 2 0.17 -10.51 -0.78
CA CYS A 2 -1.29 -10.41 -1.04
C CYS A 2 -1.98 -11.70 -1.57
N MET A 3 -1.34 -12.43 -2.50
CA MET A 3 -1.88 -13.69 -3.02
C MET A 3 -1.50 -14.94 -2.21
N GLY A 4 -0.40 -14.88 -1.44
CA GLY A 4 0.10 -15.98 -0.61
C GLY A 4 0.67 -17.18 -1.36
N ASN A 5 0.97 -17.02 -2.67
CA ASN A 5 1.43 -18.11 -3.54
C ASN A 5 2.96 -18.28 -3.61
N GLN A 6 3.73 -17.36 -3.00
CA GLN A 6 5.19 -17.36 -2.98
C GLN A 6 5.66 -17.10 -1.55
N ALA A 7 5.95 -15.84 -1.23
CA ALA A 7 6.20 -15.41 0.14
C ALA A 7 4.91 -15.51 0.98
N ARG A 8 5.06 -16.01 2.20
CA ARG A 8 4.01 -16.16 3.21
C ARG A 8 4.49 -15.55 4.53
N VAL A 9 3.55 -15.14 5.37
CA VAL A 9 3.85 -14.72 6.75
C VAL A 9 4.15 -15.94 7.63
N ALA A 10 4.73 -15.72 8.80
CA ALA A 10 4.96 -16.78 9.78
C ALA A 10 3.63 -17.46 10.18
N ALA A 11 3.68 -18.77 10.42
CA ALA A 11 2.51 -19.54 10.83
C ALA A 11 1.94 -19.03 12.16
N ASN A 12 0.61 -19.07 12.30
CA ASN A 12 -0.14 -18.62 13.48
C ASN A 12 0.12 -17.15 13.90
N SER A 13 0.64 -16.32 12.98
CA SER A 13 0.88 -14.90 13.25
C SER A 13 -0.41 -14.07 13.14
N THR A 14 -0.39 -12.89 13.74
CA THR A 14 -1.42 -11.86 13.57
C THR A 14 -0.90 -10.78 12.63
N VAL A 15 -1.68 -10.44 11.61
CA VAL A 15 -1.28 -9.52 10.54
C VAL A 15 -2.33 -8.44 10.35
N VAL A 16 -1.89 -7.19 10.19
CA VAL A 16 -2.69 -6.09 9.67
C VAL A 16 -2.27 -5.85 8.22
N SER A 17 -3.20 -5.85 7.28
CA SER A 17 -2.91 -5.85 5.84
C SER A 17 -3.80 -4.88 5.07
N THR A 18 -3.21 -4.21 4.07
CA THR A 18 -3.92 -3.41 3.06
C THR A 18 -4.37 -4.23 1.85
N SER A 19 -4.25 -5.56 1.92
CA SER A 19 -4.74 -6.46 0.89
C SER A 19 -6.26 -6.44 0.76
N THR A 20 -6.78 -7.08 -0.28
CA THR A 20 -8.22 -7.12 -0.55
C THR A 20 -8.95 -8.29 0.13
N ARG A 21 -8.21 -9.25 0.71
CA ARG A 21 -8.75 -10.52 1.23
C ARG A 21 -8.00 -11.01 2.45
N ASN A 22 -8.72 -11.60 3.40
CA ASN A 22 -8.21 -12.14 4.67
C ASN A 22 -8.77 -13.52 5.03
N PHE A 23 -9.27 -14.30 4.06
CA PHE A 23 -9.78 -15.65 4.33
C PHE A 23 -8.69 -16.58 4.90
N PRO A 24 -9.06 -17.66 5.61
CA PRO A 24 -8.10 -18.55 6.27
C PRO A 24 -6.99 -19.05 5.33
N ASN A 25 -5.75 -19.10 5.84
CA ASN A 25 -4.54 -19.54 5.13
C ASN A 25 -4.16 -18.70 3.89
N ARG A 26 -4.77 -17.52 3.69
CA ARG A 26 -4.45 -16.64 2.56
C ARG A 26 -3.03 -16.09 2.62
N LEU A 27 -2.66 -15.40 3.70
CA LEU A 27 -1.32 -14.80 3.83
C LEU A 27 -0.31 -15.76 4.45
N GLY A 28 -0.75 -16.71 5.27
CA GLY A 28 0.08 -17.68 5.97
C GLY A 28 -0.79 -18.68 6.74
N ASP A 29 -0.19 -19.81 7.11
CA ASP A 29 -0.93 -20.93 7.70
C ASP A 29 -1.37 -20.60 9.13
N GLY A 30 -2.67 -20.73 9.42
CA GLY A 30 -3.24 -20.38 10.73
C GLY A 30 -3.14 -18.89 11.09
N ALA A 31 -2.75 -18.02 10.15
CA ALA A 31 -2.59 -16.60 10.42
C ALA A 31 -3.94 -15.88 10.54
N ASN A 32 -4.05 -15.01 11.54
CA ASN A 32 -5.19 -14.11 11.71
C ASN A 32 -4.91 -12.78 11.01
N VAL A 33 -5.71 -12.44 10.00
CA VAL A 33 -5.47 -11.29 9.14
C VAL A 33 -6.60 -10.27 9.26
N TYR A 34 -6.24 -9.04 9.62
CA TYR A 34 -7.15 -7.88 9.72
C TYR A 34 -6.92 -6.95 8.54
N LEU A 35 -7.99 -6.59 7.82
CA LEU A 35 -7.91 -5.64 6.72
C LEU A 35 -8.03 -4.21 7.24
N ALA A 36 -7.12 -3.33 6.80
CA ALA A 36 -7.04 -1.96 7.26
C ALA A 36 -6.54 -1.02 6.15
N SER A 37 -6.68 0.30 6.36
CA SER A 37 -6.02 1.31 5.50
C SER A 37 -4.50 1.32 5.70
N ALA A 38 -3.77 1.97 4.79
CA ALA A 38 -2.32 2.07 4.89
C ALA A 38 -1.88 2.86 6.13
N GLU A 39 -2.60 3.93 6.46
CA GLU A 39 -2.36 4.78 7.63
C GLU A 39 -2.54 3.98 8.92
N LEU A 40 -3.65 3.25 9.06
CA LEU A 40 -3.91 2.42 10.24
C LEU A 40 -2.91 1.27 10.36
N ALA A 41 -2.54 0.64 9.25
CA ALA A 41 -1.52 -0.40 9.24
C ALA A 41 -0.13 0.14 9.66
N ALA A 42 0.24 1.35 9.25
CA ALA A 42 1.46 2.00 9.67
C ALA A 42 1.46 2.28 11.18
N VAL A 43 0.37 2.84 11.72
CA VAL A 43 0.23 3.08 13.17
C VAL A 43 0.29 1.78 13.96
N ALA A 44 -0.42 0.74 13.53
CA ALA A 44 -0.38 -0.57 14.17
C ALA A 44 1.02 -1.21 14.14
N SER A 45 1.80 -0.96 13.08
CA SER A 45 3.18 -1.45 12.96
C SER A 45 4.14 -0.73 13.92
N ILE A 46 3.90 0.55 14.19
CA ILE A 46 4.68 1.34 15.17
C ILE A 46 4.37 0.87 16.61
N LEU A 47 3.08 0.68 16.92
CA LEU A 47 2.62 0.34 18.27
C LEU A 47 2.73 -1.15 18.60
N GLY A 48 2.81 -2.02 17.59
CA GLY A 48 2.80 -3.48 17.77
C GLY A 48 1.44 -4.06 18.18
N LYS A 49 0.36 -3.28 18.09
CA LYS A 49 -1.02 -3.66 18.42
C LYS A 49 -2.02 -2.88 17.57
N LEU A 50 -3.27 -3.34 17.53
CA LEU A 50 -4.36 -2.49 17.01
C LEU A 50 -4.54 -1.30 17.98
N PRO A 51 -4.46 -0.06 17.49
CA PRO A 51 -4.60 1.12 18.33
C PRO A 51 -6.04 1.33 18.80
N THR A 52 -6.21 2.09 19.89
CA THR A 52 -7.50 2.74 20.15
C THR A 52 -7.72 3.90 19.18
N VAL A 53 -8.95 4.42 19.13
CA VAL A 53 -9.26 5.59 18.29
C VAL A 53 -8.41 6.79 18.71
N GLU A 54 -8.25 7.01 20.00
CA GLU A 54 -7.47 8.11 20.56
C GLU A 54 -5.98 7.98 20.17
N GLU A 55 -5.41 6.77 20.31
CA GLU A 55 -4.03 6.49 19.90
C GLU A 55 -3.84 6.74 18.40
N TYR A 56 -4.79 6.31 17.56
CA TYR A 56 -4.74 6.54 16.11
C TYR A 56 -4.78 8.03 15.74
N MET A 57 -5.68 8.78 16.36
CA MET A 57 -5.90 10.20 16.02
C MET A 57 -4.69 11.08 16.34
N VAL A 58 -3.83 10.68 17.29
CA VAL A 58 -2.55 11.36 17.55
C VAL A 58 -1.67 11.33 16.31
N TYR A 59 -1.51 10.18 15.65
CA TYR A 59 -0.70 10.06 14.44
C TYR A 59 -1.39 10.63 13.19
N ALA A 60 -2.71 10.45 13.09
CA ALA A 60 -3.47 10.91 11.93
C ALA A 60 -3.39 12.44 11.74
N LYS A 61 -3.30 13.20 12.84
CA LYS A 61 -3.17 14.66 12.80
C LYS A 61 -1.92 15.12 12.04
N ASP A 62 -0.80 14.41 12.23
CA ASP A 62 0.46 14.76 11.57
C ASP A 62 0.39 14.43 10.07
N ILE A 63 -0.24 13.30 9.71
CA ILE A 63 -0.45 12.89 8.31
C ILE A 63 -1.30 13.93 7.56
N ASP A 64 -2.37 14.40 8.20
CA ASP A 64 -3.29 15.38 7.61
C ASP A 64 -2.60 16.71 7.29
N SER A 65 -1.65 17.14 8.13
CA SER A 65 -0.90 18.39 7.91
C SER A 65 -0.03 18.39 6.64
N MET A 66 0.36 17.21 6.16
CA MET A 66 1.19 17.01 4.96
C MET A 66 0.39 16.42 3.79
N ALA A 67 -0.93 16.31 3.92
CA ALA A 67 -1.79 15.58 2.97
C ALA A 67 -1.64 16.04 1.52
N GLY A 68 -1.45 17.35 1.29
CA GLY A 68 -1.27 17.92 -0.06
C GLY A 68 -0.02 17.45 -0.77
N ASP A 69 1.05 17.16 -0.03
CA ASP A 69 2.32 16.67 -0.59
C ASP A 69 2.37 15.14 -0.66
N ILE A 70 1.73 14.46 0.31
CA ILE A 70 1.70 13.00 0.44
C ILE A 70 0.77 12.37 -0.60
N TYR A 71 -0.47 12.87 -0.74
CA TYR A 71 -1.50 12.23 -1.57
C TYR A 71 -1.49 12.72 -3.02
N ARG A 72 -0.31 12.70 -3.64
CA ARG A 72 -0.15 13.01 -5.08
C ARG A 72 -0.07 11.73 -5.89
N TYR A 73 -0.95 11.61 -6.87
CA TYR A 73 -0.89 10.53 -7.85
C TYR A 73 0.27 10.74 -8.82
N LEU A 74 0.75 9.63 -9.38
CA LEU A 74 1.82 9.65 -10.36
C LEU A 74 1.26 10.01 -11.75
N SER A 75 1.35 11.29 -12.09
CA SER A 75 0.94 11.83 -13.40
C SER A 75 2.15 11.94 -14.33
N PHE A 76 2.43 10.91 -15.11
CA PHE A 76 3.63 10.82 -15.97
C PHE A 76 3.73 11.95 -17.01
N ASP A 77 2.60 12.48 -17.47
CA ASP A 77 2.50 13.63 -18.37
C ASP A 77 2.99 14.95 -17.74
N GLN A 78 3.13 15.00 -16.42
CA GLN A 78 3.61 16.18 -15.68
C GLN A 78 5.08 16.04 -15.26
N ILE A 79 5.73 14.91 -15.56
CA ILE A 79 7.12 14.62 -15.18
C ILE A 79 8.01 14.75 -16.44
N ALA A 80 8.98 15.66 -16.39
CA ALA A 80 9.83 16.01 -17.53
C ALA A 80 10.45 14.77 -18.21
N ASP A 81 11.09 13.89 -17.43
CA ASP A 81 11.76 12.69 -17.95
C ASP A 81 10.81 11.80 -18.77
N PHE A 82 9.57 11.62 -18.32
CA PHE A 82 8.57 10.82 -19.02
C PHE A 82 8.02 11.53 -20.26
N ARG A 83 7.85 12.86 -20.21
CA ARG A 83 7.44 13.67 -21.37
C ARG A 83 8.49 13.64 -22.47
N GLU A 84 9.77 13.77 -22.11
CA GLU A 84 10.89 13.75 -23.06
C GLU A 84 11.07 12.37 -23.68
N ALA A 85 11.00 11.32 -22.87
CA ALA A 85 11.05 9.95 -23.37
C ALA A 85 9.89 9.65 -24.35
N ALA A 86 8.67 10.12 -24.02
CA ALA A 86 7.51 9.98 -24.90
C ALA A 86 7.66 10.76 -26.20
N ALA A 87 8.18 12.00 -26.16
CA ALA A 87 8.40 12.83 -27.35
C ALA A 87 9.46 12.24 -28.29
N ASN A 88 10.47 11.56 -27.75
CA ASN A 88 11.56 10.95 -28.50
C ASN A 88 11.25 9.50 -28.94
N ALA A 89 10.10 8.94 -28.55
CA ALA A 89 9.71 7.58 -28.90
C ALA A 89 9.44 7.46 -30.41
N LYS A 90 10.23 6.63 -31.10
CA LYS A 90 9.98 6.29 -32.51
C LYS A 90 8.96 5.16 -32.58
N ILE A 91 7.74 5.47 -33.00
CA ILE A 91 6.70 4.47 -33.20
C ILE A 91 6.84 3.92 -34.62
N PRO A 92 7.22 2.64 -34.81
CA PRO A 92 7.21 2.04 -36.13
C PRO A 92 5.76 2.02 -36.66
N LEU A 93 5.52 2.65 -37.80
CA LEU A 93 4.25 2.57 -38.51
C LEU A 93 4.01 1.09 -38.85
N VAL A 94 2.97 0.49 -38.28
CA VAL A 94 2.45 -0.80 -38.76
C VAL A 94 1.83 -0.51 -40.13
N PRO A 95 2.34 -1.06 -41.24
CA PRO A 95 1.70 -0.89 -42.53
C PRO A 95 0.30 -1.54 -42.48
N ALA A 96 -0.68 -0.82 -43.02
CA ALA A 96 -2.06 -1.30 -43.18
C ALA A 96 -2.16 -2.48 -44.13
#